data_AF-A0A0S7BA09-F1
#
_entry.id   AF-A0A0S7BA09-F1
#
_cell.length_a   1.000
_cell.length_b   1.000
_cell.length_c   1.000
_cell.angle_alpha   90.00
_cell.angle_beta   90.00
_cell.angle_gamma   90.00
#
_symmetry.space_group_name_H-M   'P 1'
#
loop_
_entity.id
_entity.type
_entity.pdbx_description
1 polymer ?
#
loop_
_entity_poly.entity_id
_entity_poly.type
_entity_poly.pdbx_seq_one_letter_code
_entity_poly.pdbx_strand_id
1 'polypeptide(L)'
;MKSIQFDKKRIIVVAGLALLFLLMIDLNTRLNDLYRLTRERNSMRTEIANLTSTAIGLQTQIAYATSDVAVESWAREEGMMVRPGDQLIVPISPSDATPMPVIAAQPTQSSLKNWQVWWALFFGE
;
A
#
# COMPACT_ATOMS: atom_id res chain seq x y z
N MET A 1 33.79 63.30 21.81
CA MET A 1 33.08 62.42 20.85
C MET A 1 34.11 61.46 20.27
N LYS A 2 34.05 60.18 20.64
CA LYS A 2 35.10 59.18 20.33
C LYS A 2 34.80 58.60 18.95
N SER A 3 35.62 58.96 17.95
CA SER A 3 35.47 58.47 16.58
C SER A 3 35.71 56.96 16.54
N ILE A 4 34.69 56.21 16.17
CA ILE A 4 34.76 54.77 15.98
C ILE A 4 35.62 54.53 14.74
N GLN A 5 36.92 54.27 14.94
CA GLN A 5 37.81 53.90 13.84
C GLN A 5 37.57 52.43 13.50
N PHE A 6 36.71 52.19 12.51
CA PHE A 6 36.42 50.85 12.04
C PHE A 6 37.63 50.26 11.32
N ASP A 7 38.17 49.19 11.87
CA ASP A 7 39.27 48.43 11.29
C ASP A 7 38.76 47.69 10.03
N LYS A 8 39.28 48.00 8.83
CA LYS A 8 38.79 47.46 7.55
C LYS A 8 38.73 45.93 7.53
N LYS A 9 39.64 45.26 8.26
CA LYS A 9 39.66 43.80 8.42
C LYS A 9 38.41 43.27 9.12
N ARG A 10 37.92 43.97 10.16
CA ARG A 10 36.68 43.60 10.86
C ARG A 10 35.46 43.75 9.96
N ILE A 11 35.40 44.81 9.14
CA ILE A 11 34.29 45.01 8.19
C ILE A 11 34.22 43.86 7.18
N ILE A 12 35.35 43.44 6.62
CA ILE A 12 35.40 42.33 5.64
C ILE A 12 34.94 41.02 6.29
N VAL A 13 35.39 40.72 7.51
CA VAL A 13 34.98 39.49 8.22
C VAL A 13 33.47 39.51 8.49
N VAL A 14 32.92 40.63 8.96
CA VAL A 14 31.47 40.77 9.22
C VAL A 14 30.67 40.65 7.92
N ALA A 15 31.12 41.27 6.83
CA ALA A 15 30.48 41.15 5.53
C ALA A 15 30.50 39.72 4.99
N GLY A 16 31.62 39.01 5.14
CA GLY A 16 31.73 37.60 4.78
C GLY A 16 30.80 36.71 5.59
N LEU A 17 30.69 36.95 6.90
CA LEU A 17 29.76 36.22 7.77
C LEU A 17 28.30 36.48 7.40
N ALA A 18 27.95 37.73 7.11
CA ALA A 18 26.61 38.11 6.69
C ALA A 18 26.24 37.46 5.34
N LEU A 19 27.18 37.42 4.39
CA LEU A 19 27.00 36.72 3.12
C LEU A 19 26.77 35.22 3.33
N LEU A 20 27.58 34.59 4.18
CA LEU A 20 27.46 33.17 4.50
C LEU A 20 26.11 32.85 5.14
N PHE A 21 25.63 33.74 6.03
CA PHE A 21 24.34 33.61 6.68
C PHE A 21 23.17 33.71 5.68
N LEU A 22 23.23 34.68 4.76
CA LEU A 22 22.24 34.80 3.68
C LEU A 22 22.22 33.55 2.79
N LEU A 23 23.39 33.01 2.45
CA LEU A 23 23.51 31.81 1.62
C LEU A 23 22.93 30.60 2.36
N MET A 24 23.20 30.45 3.65
CA MET A 24 22.59 29.41 4.49
C MET A 24 21.06 29.48 4.48
N ILE A 25 20.47 30.68 4.59
CA ILE A 25 19.02 30.86 4.55
C ILE A 25 18.47 30.45 3.18
N ASP A 26 19.03 30.97 2.08
CA ASP A 26 18.59 30.66 0.72
C ASP A 26 18.72 29.16 0.42
N LEU A 27 19.86 28.54 0.76
CA LEU A 27 20.06 27.12 0.56
C LEU A 27 19.05 26.28 1.36
N ASN A 28 18.80 26.63 2.62
CA ASN A 28 17.88 25.89 3.46
C ASN A 28 16.43 26.00 2.95
N THR A 29 16.01 27.19 2.50
CA THR A 29 14.68 27.37 1.88
C THR A 29 14.53 26.54 0.61
N ARG A 30 15.52 26.57 -0.30
CA ARG A 30 15.52 25.76 -1.52
C ARG A 30 15.50 24.26 -1.25
N LEU A 31 16.26 23.79 -0.26
CA LEU A 31 16.26 22.38 0.13
C LEU A 31 14.89 21.96 0.67
N ASN A 32 14.28 22.77 1.52
CA ASN A 32 12.94 22.49 2.05
C ASN A 32 11.89 22.42 0.93
N ASP A 33 11.93 23.33 -0.03
CA ASP A 33 11.03 23.28 -1.19
C ASP A 33 11.29 22.05 -2.04
N LEU A 34 12.56 21.72 -2.34
CA LEU A 34 12.92 20.52 -3.10
C LEU A 34 12.40 19.25 -2.42
N TYR A 35 12.59 19.12 -1.10
CA TYR A 35 12.11 17.96 -0.35
C TYR A 35 10.59 17.89 -0.31
N ARG A 36 9.90 19.03 -0.17
CA ARG A 36 8.44 19.10 -0.22
C ARG A 36 7.91 18.64 -1.58
N LEU A 37 8.40 19.26 -2.66
CA LEU A 37 7.99 18.92 -4.03
C LEU A 37 8.32 17.47 -4.38
N THR A 38 9.48 16.97 -3.95
CA THR A 38 9.88 15.58 -4.19
C THR A 38 8.96 14.60 -3.46
N ARG A 39 8.57 14.91 -2.22
CA ARG A 39 7.65 14.07 -1.44
C ARG A 39 6.26 14.03 -2.08
N GLU A 40 5.75 15.19 -2.48
CA GLU A 40 4.46 15.31 -3.16
C GLU A 40 4.46 14.54 -4.49
N ARG A 41 5.49 14.74 -5.32
CA ARG A 41 5.68 13.99 -6.57
C ARG A 41 5.75 12.48 -6.35
N ASN A 42 6.45 12.03 -5.30
CA ASN A 42 6.54 10.59 -5.00
C ASN A 42 5.20 10.02 -4.54
N SER A 43 4.43 10.76 -3.73
CA SER A 43 3.09 10.36 -3.32
C SER A 43 2.16 10.19 -4.52
N MET A 44 2.12 11.18 -5.42
CA MET A 44 1.33 11.13 -6.64
C MET A 44 1.74 9.97 -7.55
N ARG A 45 3.05 9.70 -7.69
CA ARG A 45 3.54 8.55 -8.47
C ARG A 45 3.05 7.22 -7.92
N THR A 46 3.07 7.05 -6.60
CA THR A 46 2.56 5.83 -5.95
C THR A 46 1.07 5.66 -6.21
N GLU A 47 0.29 6.74 -6.11
CA GLU A 47 -1.14 6.72 -6.39
C GLU A 47 -1.44 6.35 -7.85
N ILE A 48 -0.73 6.95 -8.80
CA ILE A 48 -0.84 6.60 -10.22
C ILE A 48 -0.50 5.13 -10.46
N ALA A 49 0.56 4.60 -9.83
CA ALA A 49 0.94 3.21 -9.97
C ALA A 49 -0.16 2.25 -9.45
N ASN A 50 -0.74 2.56 -8.30
CA ASN A 50 -1.86 1.79 -7.74
C ASN A 50 -3.09 1.83 -8.66
N LEU A 51 -3.49 3.02 -9.12
CA LEU A 51 -4.63 3.18 -10.03
C LEU A 51 -4.41 2.45 -11.35
N THR A 52 -3.19 2.50 -11.90
CA THR A 52 -2.85 1.80 -13.14
C THR A 52 -2.94 0.28 -12.95
N SER A 53 -2.45 -0.24 -11.83
CA SER A 53 -2.57 -1.66 -11.49
C SER A 53 -4.03 -2.09 -11.38
N THR A 54 -4.86 -1.31 -10.69
CA THR A 54 -6.30 -1.56 -10.59
C THR A 54 -6.98 -1.50 -11.96
N ALA A 55 -6.64 -0.52 -12.80
CA ALA A 55 -7.20 -0.39 -14.14
C ALA A 55 -6.88 -1.61 -15.01
N ILE A 56 -5.63 -2.12 -14.96
CA ILE A 56 -5.24 -3.34 -15.68
C ILE A 56 -6.02 -4.57 -15.17
N GLY A 57 -6.19 -4.68 -13.84
CA GLY A 57 -6.98 -5.76 -13.24
C GLY A 57 -8.45 -5.72 -13.66
N LEU A 58 -9.05 -4.53 -13.70
CA LEU A 58 -10.43 -4.33 -14.16
C LEU A 58 -10.56 -4.59 -15.66
N GLN A 59 -9.59 -4.16 -16.46
CA GLN A 59 -9.58 -4.42 -17.90
C GLN A 59 -9.55 -5.93 -18.20
N THR A 60 -8.77 -6.69 -17.43
CA THR A 60 -8.72 -8.16 -17.54
C THR A 60 -10.08 -8.78 -17.19
N GLN A 61 -10.73 -8.31 -16.12
CA GLN A 61 -12.05 -8.81 -15.73
C GLN A 61 -13.11 -8.50 -16.80
N ILE A 62 -13.08 -7.30 -17.39
CA ILE A 62 -13.98 -6.93 -18.49
C ILE A 62 -13.73 -7.83 -19.71
N ALA A 63 -12.47 -8.06 -20.06
CA ALA A 63 -12.12 -8.94 -21.19
C ALA A 63 -12.63 -10.37 -20.97
N TYR A 64 -12.51 -10.91 -19.75
CA TYR A 64 -13.09 -12.21 -19.41
C TYR A 64 -14.62 -12.17 -19.50
N ALA A 65 -15.28 -11.24 -18.81
CA ALA A 65 -16.73 -11.15 -18.74
C ALA A 65 -17.42 -10.94 -20.10
N THR A 66 -16.71 -10.34 -21.07
CA THR A 66 -17.20 -10.14 -22.44
C THR A 66 -16.78 -11.26 -23.42
N SER A 67 -16.04 -12.25 -22.95
CA SER A 67 -15.56 -13.37 -23.79
C SER A 67 -16.56 -14.53 -23.84
N ASP A 68 -16.51 -15.28 -24.94
CA ASP A 68 -17.27 -16.53 -25.09
C ASP A 68 -16.89 -17.57 -24.02
N VAL A 69 -15.66 -17.51 -23.49
CA VAL A 69 -15.19 -18.39 -22.42
C VAL A 69 -16.01 -18.20 -21.15
N ALA A 70 -16.34 -16.97 -20.78
CA ALA A 70 -17.20 -16.69 -19.63
C ALA A 70 -18.65 -17.16 -19.85
N VAL A 71 -19.14 -17.07 -21.09
CA VAL A 71 -20.46 -17.61 -21.44
C VAL A 71 -20.45 -19.14 -21.34
N GLU A 72 -19.40 -19.79 -21.84
CA GLU A 72 -19.25 -21.24 -21.74
C GLU A 72 -19.10 -21.70 -20.29
N SER A 73 -18.25 -21.07 -19.48
CA SER A 73 -18.07 -21.43 -18.07
C SER A 73 -19.40 -21.37 -17.33
N TRP A 74 -20.15 -20.27 -17.53
CA TRP A 74 -21.47 -20.13 -16.94
C TRP A 74 -22.44 -21.21 -17.41
N ALA A 75 -22.47 -21.49 -18.72
CA ALA A 75 -23.33 -22.52 -19.29
C ALA A 75 -23.04 -23.91 -18.68
N ARG A 76 -21.77 -24.23 -18.41
CA ARG A 76 -21.36 -25.52 -17.83
C ARG A 76 -21.59 -25.60 -16.32
N GLU A 77 -21.27 -24.55 -15.58
CA GLU A 77 -21.21 -24.56 -14.12
C GLU A 77 -22.57 -24.22 -13.49
N GLU A 78 -23.19 -23.11 -13.90
CA GLU A 78 -24.47 -22.66 -13.34
C GLU A 78 -25.67 -22.99 -14.24
N GLY A 79 -25.49 -22.91 -15.55
CA GLY A 79 -26.55 -23.06 -16.55
C GLY A 79 -26.98 -24.51 -16.77
N MET A 80 -26.22 -25.48 -16.26
CA MET A 80 -26.47 -26.92 -16.43
C MET A 80 -26.67 -27.33 -17.91
N MET A 81 -26.02 -26.60 -18.83
CA MET A 81 -26.13 -26.78 -20.27
C MET A 81 -25.08 -27.77 -20.78
N VAL A 82 -25.51 -28.68 -21.64
CA VAL A 82 -24.68 -29.77 -22.19
C VAL A 82 -24.55 -29.65 -23.71
N ARG A 83 -23.37 -30.00 -24.26
CA ARG A 83 -23.18 -30.13 -25.70
C ARG A 83 -23.68 -31.50 -26.18
N PRO A 84 -23.97 -31.66 -27.48
CA PRO A 84 -24.30 -32.96 -28.04
C PRO A 84 -23.21 -34.00 -27.71
N GLY A 85 -23.57 -35.06 -26.99
CA GLY A 85 -22.67 -36.12 -26.54
C GLY A 85 -22.20 -36.02 -25.07
N ASP A 86 -22.46 -34.91 -24.39
CA ASP A 86 -22.16 -34.76 -22.96
C ASP A 86 -23.25 -35.40 -22.09
N GLN A 87 -22.85 -35.99 -20.96
CA GLN A 87 -23.78 -36.53 -19.95
C GLN A 87 -23.68 -35.73 -18.65
N LEU A 88 -24.75 -35.02 -18.30
CA LEU A 88 -24.85 -34.25 -17.06
C LEU A 88 -25.01 -35.18 -15.86
N ILE A 89 -24.08 -35.13 -14.91
CA ILE A 89 -24.12 -35.91 -13.67
C ILE A 89 -24.36 -34.94 -12.51
N VAL A 90 -25.47 -35.11 -11.81
CA VAL A 90 -25.78 -34.37 -10.56
C VAL A 90 -25.58 -35.31 -9.39
N PRO A 91 -24.53 -35.13 -8.56
CA PRO A 91 -24.35 -35.93 -7.36
C PRO A 91 -25.51 -35.69 -6.40
N ILE A 92 -26.25 -36.74 -6.08
CA ILE A 92 -27.22 -36.74 -4.98
C ILE A 92 -26.51 -37.28 -3.74
N SER A 93 -26.55 -36.53 -2.65
CA SER A 93 -26.06 -37.05 -1.36
C SER A 93 -26.95 -38.21 -0.92
N PRO A 94 -26.38 -39.38 -0.55
CA PRO A 94 -27.17 -40.47 -0.01
C PRO A 94 -27.82 -40.06 1.32
N SER A 95 -29.07 -40.48 1.57
CA SER A 95 -29.77 -40.20 2.84
C SER A 95 -29.04 -40.78 4.05
N ASP A 96 -28.26 -41.85 3.86
CA ASP A 96 -27.39 -42.44 4.87
C ASP A 96 -25.97 -41.86 4.80
N ALA A 97 -25.87 -40.53 4.75
CA ALA A 97 -24.58 -39.86 4.88
C ALA A 97 -23.95 -40.28 6.23
N THR A 98 -22.81 -40.96 6.17
CA THR A 98 -21.99 -41.20 7.36
C THR A 98 -21.75 -39.85 8.03
N PRO A 99 -21.99 -39.70 9.35
CA PRO A 99 -21.79 -38.42 10.01
C PRO A 99 -20.40 -37.91 9.67
N MET A 100 -20.32 -36.69 9.12
CA MET A 100 -19.05 -36.02 8.89
C MET A 100 -18.22 -36.16 10.17
N PRO A 101 -16.94 -36.55 10.08
CA PRO A 101 -16.08 -36.58 11.26
C PRO A 101 -16.17 -35.20 11.91
N VAL A 102 -16.58 -35.18 13.18
CA VAL A 102 -16.52 -33.97 13.98
C VAL A 102 -15.06 -33.59 14.05
N ILE A 103 -14.66 -32.63 13.22
CA ILE A 103 -13.36 -31.99 13.33
C ILE A 103 -13.41 -31.29 14.67
N ALA A 104 -12.68 -31.82 15.66
CA ALA A 104 -12.51 -31.13 16.93
C ALA A 104 -12.01 -29.73 16.60
N ALA A 105 -12.75 -28.70 17.04
CA ALA A 105 -12.37 -27.32 16.83
C ALA A 105 -10.90 -27.17 17.26
N GLN A 106 -10.05 -26.77 16.31
CA GLN A 106 -8.68 -26.44 16.60
C GLN A 106 -8.70 -25.40 17.71
N PRO A 107 -7.94 -25.58 18.81
CA PRO A 107 -8.01 -24.65 19.93
C PRO A 107 -7.80 -23.25 19.38
N THR A 108 -8.82 -22.41 19.54
CA THR A 108 -8.78 -21.03 19.11
C THR A 108 -7.56 -20.43 19.79
N GLN A 109 -6.52 -20.11 19.01
CA GLN A 109 -5.38 -19.39 19.55
C GLN A 109 -5.95 -18.09 20.09
N SER A 110 -6.00 -17.98 21.42
CA SER A 110 -6.45 -16.76 22.07
C SER A 110 -5.53 -15.64 21.59
N SER A 111 -6.02 -14.78 20.70
CA SER A 111 -5.27 -13.62 20.25
C SER A 111 -4.94 -12.78 21.48
N LEU A 112 -3.66 -12.67 21.82
CA LEU A 112 -3.19 -11.76 22.86
C LEU A 112 -3.72 -10.37 22.53
N LYS A 113 -4.39 -9.73 23.50
CA LYS A 113 -4.83 -8.33 23.32
C LYS A 113 -3.57 -7.47 23.16
N ASN A 114 -3.64 -6.44 22.31
CA ASN A 114 -2.48 -5.58 22.00
C ASN A 114 -1.70 -5.10 23.24
N TRP A 115 -2.39 -4.79 24.34
CA TRP A 115 -1.73 -4.36 25.58
C TRP A 115 -0.87 -5.45 26.24
N GLN A 116 -1.24 -6.72 26.11
CA GLN A 116 -0.46 -7.86 26.64
C GLN A 116 0.84 -8.03 25.85
N VAL A 117 0.78 -7.79 24.54
CA VAL A 117 1.96 -7.77 23.66
C VAL A 117 2.92 -6.66 24.08
N TRP A 118 2.40 -5.45 24.31
CA TRP A 118 3.21 -4.33 24.80
C TRP A 118 3.79 -4.58 26.19
N TRP A 119 2.99 -5.14 27.10
CA TRP A 119 3.45 -5.47 28.45
C TRP A 119 4.61 -6.48 28.43
N ALA A 120 4.48 -7.57 27.65
CA ALA A 120 5.54 -8.56 27.49
C ALA A 120 6.81 -7.95 26.87
N LEU A 121 6.67 -7.02 25.91
CA LEU A 121 7.80 -6.34 25.29
C LEU A 121 8.61 -5.48 26.29
N PHE A 122 7.94 -4.82 27.24
CA PHE A 122 8.59 -3.87 28.16
C PHE A 122 9.05 -4.51 29.47
N PHE A 123 8.32 -5.50 29.98
CA PHE A 123 8.55 -6.02 31.33
C PHE A 123 8.94 -7.50 31.36
N GLY A 124 8.72 -8.23 30.26
CA GLY A 124 9.08 -9.64 30.14
C GLY A 124 8.29 -10.58 31.06
N GLU A 125 7.92 -11.74 30.52
CA GLU A 125 8.32 -13.02 31.11
C GLU A 125 9.26 -13.71 30.13
#